data_AF-A0A314UE60-F1
#
_entry.id   AF-A0A314UE60-F1
#
_cell.length_a   1.000
_cell.length_b   1.000
_cell.length_c   1.000
_cell.angle_alpha   90.00
_cell.angle_beta   90.00
_cell.angle_gamma   90.00
#
_symmetry.space_group_name_H-M   'P 1'
#
loop_
_entity.id
_entity.type
_entity.pdbx_description
1 polymer ?
#
loop_
_entity_poly.entity_id
_entity_poly.type
_entity_poly.pdbx_seq_one_letter_code
_entity_poly.pdbx_strand_id
1 'polypeptide(L)'
;MGSPVYGQLGNPQADGKLPTRVEGKLSKSRVDEIACGAYHVAVLTSRTEVYTWGKGANGRLGHGNIDDRSSPTLVEALKDKQVKSIACGANFTAAICLHKWVSGVDQSMCSGCRLPFNFKRKRHNCYNCGLVFCHSCSSKKSLKASMAPNPNKFVSVITALIN
;
A
#
# COMPACT_ATOMS: atom_id res chain seq x y z
N MET A 1 2.24 29.40 2.36
CA MET A 1 1.75 29.01 1.03
C MET A 1 2.40 27.72 0.61
N GLY A 2 1.63 26.80 0.03
CA GLY A 2 2.12 25.50 -0.45
C GLY A 2 2.52 25.56 -1.93
N SER A 3 3.28 24.57 -2.39
CA SER A 3 3.67 24.45 -3.80
C SER A 3 2.68 23.56 -4.58
N PRO A 4 2.19 23.98 -5.76
CA PRO A 4 1.32 23.17 -6.62
C PRO A 4 2.09 22.33 -7.66
N VAL A 5 3.44 22.39 -7.68
CA VAL A 5 4.28 21.90 -8.81
C VAL A 5 4.00 20.45 -9.22
N TYR A 6 3.77 19.55 -8.26
CA TYR A 6 3.47 18.14 -8.51
C TYR A 6 2.04 17.79 -8.11
N GLY A 7 1.19 18.80 -7.87
CA GLY A 7 -0.17 18.61 -7.38
C GLY A 7 -0.27 18.11 -5.94
N GLN A 8 0.79 18.25 -5.14
CA GLN A 8 0.84 17.82 -3.73
C GLN A 8 -0.16 18.55 -2.82
N LEU A 9 -0.78 19.63 -3.30
CA LEU A 9 -1.89 20.30 -2.61
C LEU A 9 -3.19 19.48 -2.61
N GLY A 10 -3.32 18.48 -3.50
CA GLY A 10 -4.47 17.58 -3.54
C GLY A 10 -5.78 18.22 -4.05
N ASN A 11 -5.71 19.46 -4.53
CA ASN A 11 -6.78 20.11 -5.27
C ASN A 11 -6.19 20.75 -6.54
N PRO A 12 -6.60 20.30 -7.74
CA PRO A 12 -6.10 20.85 -9.02
C PRO A 12 -6.35 22.35 -9.23
N GLN A 13 -7.28 22.94 -8.48
CA GLN A 13 -7.63 24.37 -8.54
C GLN A 13 -6.89 25.20 -7.49
N ALA A 14 -6.09 24.58 -6.61
CA ALA A 14 -5.35 25.31 -5.59
C ALA A 14 -4.14 26.02 -6.20
N ASP A 15 -4.02 27.32 -5.96
CA ASP A 15 -2.89 28.16 -6.39
C ASP A 15 -1.75 28.22 -5.36
N GLY A 16 -1.92 27.52 -4.23
CA GLY A 16 -0.98 27.49 -3.12
C GLY A 16 -1.03 28.73 -2.21
N LYS A 17 -1.85 29.74 -2.55
CA LYS A 17 -1.91 31.02 -1.84
C LYS A 17 -2.77 30.98 -0.59
N LEU A 18 -3.88 30.27 -0.68
CA LEU A 18 -4.84 30.11 0.41
C LEU A 18 -5.05 28.61 0.73
N PRO A 19 -5.48 28.28 1.95
CA PRO A 19 -5.95 26.94 2.26
C PRO A 19 -7.14 26.60 1.37
N THR A 20 -6.99 25.53 0.57
CA THR A 20 -8.05 25.02 -0.31
C THR A 20 -8.43 23.63 0.14
N ARG A 21 -9.74 23.35 0.20
CA ARG A 21 -10.24 22.03 0.57
C ARG A 21 -9.83 20.98 -0.46
N VAL A 22 -9.36 19.83 0.03
CA VAL A 22 -9.15 18.63 -0.79
C VAL A 22 -10.50 17.99 -1.10
N GLU A 23 -10.75 17.71 -2.38
CA GLU A 23 -12.05 17.24 -2.88
C GLU A 23 -12.07 15.73 -3.19
N GLY A 24 -13.24 15.20 -3.56
CA GLY A 24 -13.41 13.83 -4.04
C GLY A 24 -13.79 12.82 -2.95
N LYS A 25 -13.35 11.56 -3.09
CA LYS A 25 -13.71 10.49 -2.14
C LYS A 25 -13.15 10.73 -0.73
N LEU A 26 -11.92 11.26 -0.65
CA LEU A 26 -11.26 11.53 0.61
C LEU A 26 -12.02 12.57 1.45
N SER A 27 -12.68 13.55 0.83
CA SER A 27 -13.42 14.61 1.53
C SER A 27 -14.67 14.12 2.26
N LYS A 28 -15.08 12.86 2.01
CA LYS A 28 -16.20 12.16 2.67
C LYS A 28 -15.73 11.14 3.71
N SER A 29 -14.42 11.02 3.92
CA SER A 29 -13.83 10.06 4.85
C SER A 29 -13.27 10.78 6.07
N ARG A 30 -13.34 10.11 7.23
CA ARG A 30 -12.63 10.57 8.43
C ARG A 30 -11.15 10.23 8.27
N VAL A 31 -10.31 11.25 8.38
CA VAL A 31 -8.85 11.12 8.34
C VAL A 31 -8.34 10.79 9.73
N ASP A 32 -7.52 9.74 9.82
CA ASP A 32 -6.90 9.30 11.07
C ASP A 32 -5.42 9.70 11.14
N GLU A 33 -4.70 9.65 10.02
CA GLU A 33 -3.29 10.04 9.94
C GLU A 33 -2.96 10.69 8.59
N ILE A 34 -2.00 11.63 8.61
CA ILE A 34 -1.44 12.29 7.44
C ILE A 34 0.08 12.21 7.54
N ALA A 35 0.74 11.84 6.46
CA ALA A 35 2.19 11.86 6.34
C ALA A 35 2.61 12.63 5.08
N CYS A 36 3.68 13.42 5.18
CA CYS A 36 4.18 14.25 4.09
C CYS A 36 5.65 13.92 3.81
N GLY A 37 5.97 13.69 2.54
CA GLY A 37 7.36 13.67 2.07
C GLY A 37 7.74 15.00 1.42
N ALA A 38 8.83 15.02 0.65
CA ALA A 38 9.32 16.26 0.04
C ALA A 38 8.31 16.89 -0.94
N TYR A 39 7.60 16.07 -1.72
CA TYR A 39 6.67 16.50 -2.76
C TYR A 39 5.44 15.58 -2.89
N HIS A 40 5.09 14.83 -1.84
CA HIS A 40 3.94 13.94 -1.86
C HIS A 40 3.30 13.85 -0.49
N VAL A 41 2.04 13.44 -0.47
CA VAL A 41 1.22 13.29 0.73
C VAL A 41 0.62 11.90 0.73
N ALA A 42 0.57 11.28 1.91
CA ALA A 42 -0.16 10.07 2.19
C ALA A 42 -1.19 10.34 3.29
N VAL A 43 -2.37 9.75 3.17
CA VAL A 43 -3.44 9.85 4.16
C VAL A 43 -4.01 8.49 4.46
N LEU A 44 -4.16 8.19 5.75
CA LEU A 44 -4.85 7.01 6.26
C LEU A 44 -6.23 7.43 6.78
N THR A 45 -7.28 6.77 6.31
CA THR A 45 -8.65 7.00 6.78
C THR A 45 -9.03 6.01 7.88
N SER A 46 -10.11 6.32 8.60
CA SER A 46 -10.72 5.43 9.60
C SER A 46 -11.26 4.12 9.02
N ARG A 47 -11.33 4.01 7.68
CA ARG A 47 -11.71 2.78 6.96
C ARG A 47 -10.48 1.95 6.56
N THR A 48 -9.32 2.26 7.14
CA THR A 48 -8.01 1.68 6.80
C THR A 48 -7.62 1.84 5.32
N GLU A 49 -8.19 2.84 4.64
CA GLU A 49 -7.86 3.16 3.25
C GLU A 49 -6.67 4.13 3.21
N VAL A 50 -5.72 3.88 2.31
CA VAL A 50 -4.57 4.76 2.09
C VAL A 50 -4.75 5.52 0.78
N TYR A 51 -4.70 6.84 0.86
CA TYR A 51 -4.70 7.74 -0.29
C TYR A 51 -3.33 8.38 -0.43
N THR A 52 -2.81 8.47 -1.66
CA THR A 52 -1.55 9.16 -1.95
C THR A 52 -1.71 10.09 -3.16
N TRP A 53 -0.94 11.18 -3.15
CA TRP A 53 -0.84 12.11 -4.27
C TRP A 53 0.43 12.98 -4.20
N GLY A 54 0.71 13.75 -5.24
CA GLY A 54 1.93 14.52 -5.44
C GLY A 54 2.87 13.89 -6.46
N LYS A 55 4.18 14.03 -6.24
CA LYS A 55 5.22 13.52 -7.13
C LYS A 55 5.25 11.98 -7.15
N GLY A 56 5.20 11.39 -8.34
CA GLY A 56 5.20 9.94 -8.60
C GLY A 56 6.59 9.30 -8.71
N ALA A 57 7.64 10.10 -8.92
CA ALA A 57 9.00 9.62 -9.13
C ALA A 57 9.45 8.58 -8.09
N ASN A 58 10.17 7.54 -8.55
CA ASN A 58 10.57 6.35 -7.79
C ASN A 58 9.40 5.45 -7.32
N GLY A 59 8.19 5.65 -7.86
CA GLY A 59 7.00 4.87 -7.46
C GLY A 59 6.53 5.18 -6.04
N ARG A 60 6.88 6.35 -5.49
CA ARG A 60 6.65 6.71 -4.07
C ARG A 60 5.17 6.78 -3.67
N LEU A 61 4.28 6.90 -4.66
CA LEU A 61 2.83 6.93 -4.42
C LEU A 61 2.22 5.52 -4.30
N GLY A 62 2.92 4.46 -4.75
CA GLY A 62 2.43 3.09 -4.61
C GLY A 62 1.35 2.66 -5.62
N HIS A 63 1.11 3.43 -6.68
CA HIS A 63 0.11 3.09 -7.70
C HIS A 63 0.61 2.10 -8.78
N GLY A 64 1.82 1.55 -8.63
CA GLY A 64 2.43 0.64 -9.61
C GLY A 64 3.00 1.33 -10.85
N ASN A 65 3.09 2.65 -10.83
CA ASN A 65 3.72 3.48 -11.85
C ASN A 65 4.45 4.67 -11.20
N ILE A 66 5.02 5.56 -12.02
CA ILE A 66 5.80 6.72 -11.56
C ILE A 66 5.09 8.06 -11.85
N ASP A 67 3.81 8.01 -12.20
CA ASP A 67 3.05 9.19 -12.62
C ASP A 67 2.71 10.08 -11.42
N ASP A 68 2.84 11.40 -11.60
CA ASP A 68 2.37 12.38 -10.62
C ASP A 68 0.84 12.35 -10.50
N ARG A 69 0.31 12.70 -9.33
CA ARG A 69 -1.14 12.77 -9.08
C ARG A 69 -1.50 14.09 -8.42
N SER A 70 -2.43 14.83 -9.02
CA SER A 70 -2.88 16.13 -8.52
C SER A 70 -4.06 16.09 -7.56
N SER A 71 -4.62 14.90 -7.33
CA SER A 71 -5.76 14.65 -6.45
C SER A 71 -5.51 13.37 -5.64
N PRO A 72 -6.04 13.26 -4.41
CA PRO A 72 -5.94 12.05 -3.61
C PRO A 72 -6.42 10.83 -4.38
N THR A 73 -5.54 9.83 -4.51
CA THR A 73 -5.85 8.60 -5.21
C THR A 73 -5.70 7.41 -4.28
N LEU A 74 -6.66 6.49 -4.30
CA LEU A 74 -6.63 5.29 -3.47
C LEU A 74 -5.46 4.39 -3.91
N VAL A 75 -4.69 3.88 -2.95
CA VAL A 75 -3.66 2.87 -3.18
C VAL A 75 -4.32 1.49 -3.21
N GLU A 76 -4.78 1.06 -4.39
CA GLU A 76 -5.52 -0.20 -4.58
C GLU A 76 -4.78 -1.43 -4.01
N ALA A 77 -3.45 -1.43 -4.03
CA ALA A 77 -2.63 -2.51 -3.46
C ALA A 77 -2.82 -2.71 -1.94
N LEU A 78 -3.34 -1.71 -1.22
CA LEU A 78 -3.59 -1.73 0.21
C LEU A 78 -5.08 -1.81 0.59
N LYS A 79 -6.00 -1.80 -0.38
CA LYS A 79 -7.44 -1.74 -0.14
C LYS A 79 -7.97 -2.83 0.81
N ASP A 80 -7.43 -4.04 0.70
CA ASP A 80 -7.83 -5.19 1.52
C ASP A 80 -6.88 -5.43 2.72
N LYS A 81 -6.05 -4.44 3.06
CA LYS A 81 -5.09 -4.51 4.17
C LYS A 81 -5.59 -3.70 5.35
N GLN A 82 -5.30 -4.18 6.55
CA GLN A 82 -5.56 -3.43 7.77
C GLN A 82 -4.37 -2.51 8.05
N VAL A 83 -4.31 -1.38 7.34
CA VAL A 83 -3.24 -0.39 7.55
C VAL A 83 -3.45 0.30 8.90
N LYS A 84 -2.38 0.34 9.70
CA LYS A 84 -2.40 0.87 11.07
C LYS A 84 -1.68 2.20 11.21
N SER A 85 -0.62 2.41 10.43
CA SER A 85 0.09 3.69 10.39
C SER A 85 0.79 3.88 9.05
N ILE A 86 1.00 5.13 8.68
CA ILE A 86 1.71 5.56 7.48
C ILE A 86 2.87 6.49 7.82
N ALA A 87 3.95 6.43 7.05
CA ALA A 87 5.07 7.36 7.17
C ALA A 87 5.60 7.73 5.78
N CYS A 88 6.06 8.96 5.62
CA CYS A 88 6.69 9.42 4.39
C CYS A 88 8.13 9.84 4.68
N GLY A 89 9.08 9.28 3.95
CA GLY A 89 10.41 9.85 3.82
C GLY A 89 10.44 10.90 2.70
N ALA A 90 11.62 11.43 2.40
CA ALA A 90 11.78 12.40 1.30
C ALA A 90 11.25 11.86 -0.04
N ASN A 91 11.54 10.58 -0.33
CA ASN A 91 11.31 9.95 -1.63
C ASN A 91 10.60 8.59 -1.58
N PHE A 92 10.05 8.21 -0.43
CA PHE A 92 9.33 6.94 -0.26
C PHE A 92 8.15 7.09 0.68
N THR A 93 7.17 6.19 0.55
CA THR A 93 6.08 6.00 1.51
C THR A 93 6.25 4.63 2.18
N ALA A 94 5.95 4.55 3.46
CA ALA A 94 5.89 3.31 4.22
C ALA A 94 4.50 3.18 4.85
N ALA A 95 4.01 1.95 4.94
CA ALA A 95 2.75 1.63 5.59
C ALA A 95 2.96 0.42 6.51
N ILE A 96 2.52 0.55 7.75
CA ILE A 96 2.49 -0.55 8.70
C ILE A 96 1.12 -1.21 8.59
N CYS A 97 1.10 -2.50 8.25
CA CYS A 97 -0.13 -3.28 8.16
C CYS A 97 -0.21 -4.28 9.31
N LEU A 98 -1.38 -4.36 9.94
CA LEU A 98 -1.72 -5.47 10.80
C LEU A 98 -1.94 -6.70 9.94
N HIS A 99 -1.25 -7.77 10.31
CA HIS A 99 -1.51 -9.05 9.71
C HIS A 99 -2.79 -9.63 10.31
N LYS A 100 -3.84 -9.82 9.50
CA LYS A 100 -4.95 -10.67 9.96
C LYS A 100 -4.37 -12.05 10.20
N TRP A 101 -4.44 -12.51 11.46
CA TRP A 101 -4.11 -13.88 11.79
C TRP A 101 -5.14 -14.77 11.09
N VAL A 102 -4.68 -15.54 10.12
CA VAL A 102 -5.54 -16.49 9.40
C VAL A 102 -5.79 -17.65 10.37
N SER A 103 -7.05 -17.94 10.71
CA SER A 103 -7.41 -18.98 11.68
C SER A 103 -6.75 -20.33 11.32
N GLY A 104 -6.47 -21.19 12.31
CA GLY A 104 -5.78 -22.47 12.08
C GLY A 104 -6.50 -23.41 11.09
N VAL A 105 -7.81 -23.22 10.90
CA VAL A 105 -8.62 -23.97 9.93
C VAL A 105 -8.33 -23.51 8.49
N ASP A 106 -8.15 -22.22 8.27
CA ASP A 106 -7.82 -21.63 6.97
C ASP A 106 -6.35 -21.87 6.56
N GLN A 107 -5.48 -22.12 7.54
CA GLN A 107 -4.08 -22.51 7.31
C GLN A 107 -3.90 -24.01 6.99
N SER A 108 -4.99 -24.79 6.99
CA SER A 108 -4.94 -26.21 6.61
C SER A 108 -4.82 -26.41 5.09
N MET A 109 -5.08 -25.38 4.29
CA MET A 109 -5.04 -25.43 2.82
C MET A 109 -4.07 -24.42 2.22
N CYS A 110 -3.41 -24.83 1.14
CA CYS A 110 -2.54 -23.95 0.36
C CYS A 110 -3.37 -22.85 -0.34
N SER A 111 -3.02 -21.58 -0.13
CA SER A 111 -3.74 -20.44 -0.71
C SER A 111 -3.62 -20.34 -2.24
N GLY A 112 -2.67 -21.04 -2.86
CA GLY A 112 -2.52 -21.11 -4.32
C GLY A 112 -3.40 -22.18 -4.95
N CYS A 113 -3.18 -23.44 -4.57
CA CYS A 113 -3.86 -24.60 -5.19
C CYS A 113 -5.07 -25.12 -4.42
N ARG A 114 -5.40 -24.55 -3.26
CA ARG A 114 -6.50 -24.96 -2.36
C ARG A 114 -6.42 -26.40 -1.81
N LEU A 115 -5.32 -27.09 -2.04
CA LEU A 115 -5.10 -28.44 -1.51
C LEU A 115 -4.58 -28.42 -0.06
N PRO A 116 -4.97 -29.41 0.77
CA PRO A 116 -4.58 -29.45 2.18
C PRO A 116 -3.08 -29.73 2.37
N PHE A 117 -2.54 -29.22 3.48
CA PHE A 117 -1.20 -29.55 3.96
C PHE A 117 -1.21 -30.88 4.72
N ASN A 118 -0.11 -31.63 4.63
CA ASN A 118 0.09 -32.91 5.30
C ASN A 118 1.61 -33.15 5.51
N PHE A 119 1.99 -34.31 6.06
CA PHE A 119 3.41 -34.62 6.33
C PHE A 119 4.32 -34.53 5.10
N LYS A 120 3.81 -34.83 3.90
CA LYS A 120 4.56 -34.69 2.63
C LYS A 120 4.52 -33.27 2.06
N ARG A 121 3.49 -32.49 2.40
CA ARG A 121 3.27 -31.13 1.90
C ARG A 121 3.46 -30.10 3.02
N LYS A 122 4.72 -29.69 3.22
CA LYS A 122 5.09 -28.68 4.22
C LYS A 122 4.50 -27.30 3.89
N ARG A 123 4.23 -26.54 4.96
CA ARG A 123 3.69 -25.18 4.95
C ARG A 123 4.81 -24.16 4.74
N HIS A 124 4.57 -23.17 3.90
CA HIS A 124 5.44 -22.01 3.69
C HIS A 124 4.63 -20.73 3.88
N ASN A 125 5.02 -19.89 4.83
CA ASN A 125 4.36 -18.62 5.07
C ASN A 125 4.86 -17.57 4.08
N CYS A 126 3.94 -16.87 3.42
CA CYS A 126 4.30 -15.70 2.64
C CYS A 126 4.49 -14.52 3.59
N TYR A 127 5.73 -14.07 3.79
CA TYR A 127 6.06 -12.93 4.64
C TYR A 127 5.48 -11.57 4.17
N ASN A 128 4.65 -11.54 3.13
CA ASN A 128 4.04 -10.32 2.59
C ASN A 128 2.51 -10.30 2.76
N CYS A 129 1.84 -11.45 2.65
CA CYS A 129 0.40 -11.55 2.81
C CYS A 129 -0.05 -12.56 3.85
N GLY A 130 0.90 -13.22 4.53
CA GLY A 130 0.74 -14.25 5.58
C GLY A 130 -0.17 -15.42 5.23
N LEU A 131 -0.51 -15.52 3.95
CA LEU A 131 -1.08 -16.70 3.36
C LEU A 131 -0.05 -17.83 3.36
N VAL A 132 -0.54 -19.06 3.48
CA VAL A 132 0.29 -20.26 3.53
C VAL A 132 0.27 -20.94 2.17
N PHE A 133 1.45 -21.23 1.62
CA PHE A 133 1.62 -21.88 0.33
C PHE A 133 2.38 -23.20 0.49
N CYS A 134 2.20 -24.11 -0.45
CA CYS A 134 3.04 -25.30 -0.56
C CYS A 134 4.30 -25.00 -1.37
N HIS A 135 5.32 -25.85 -1.24
CA HIS A 135 6.60 -25.71 -1.95
C HIS A 135 6.42 -25.43 -3.45
N SER A 136 5.55 -26.16 -4.15
CA SER A 136 5.30 -25.96 -5.59
C SER A 136 4.61 -24.64 -5.93
N CYS A 137 3.78 -24.10 -5.03
CA CYS A 137 3.14 -22.79 -5.21
C CYS A 137 4.07 -21.65 -4.81
N SER A 138 4.98 -21.87 -3.86
CA SER A 138 5.99 -20.89 -3.44
C SER A 138 7.21 -20.86 -4.37
N SER A 139 7.60 -22.01 -4.94
CA SER A 139 8.74 -22.13 -5.88
C SER A 139 8.44 -21.52 -7.25
N LYS A 140 7.17 -21.49 -7.66
CA LYS A 140 6.67 -20.74 -8.82
C LYS A 140 6.60 -19.22 -8.59
N LYS A 141 7.45 -18.70 -7.68
CA LYS A 141 7.56 -17.32 -7.16
C LYS A 141 6.39 -16.41 -7.56
N SER A 142 5.59 -16.05 -6.56
CA SER A 142 4.57 -15.00 -6.65
C SER A 142 5.16 -13.69 -7.19
N LEU A 143 5.15 -13.53 -8.52
CA LEU A 143 5.48 -12.27 -9.21
C LEU A 143 4.58 -11.12 -8.74
N LYS A 144 3.46 -11.45 -8.05
CA LYS A 144 2.48 -10.52 -7.50
C LYS A 144 2.74 -10.11 -6.04
N ALA A 145 3.69 -10.70 -5.30
CA ALA A 145 4.01 -10.23 -3.95
C ALA A 145 4.64 -8.83 -3.95
N SER A 146 4.30 -7.99 -2.97
CA SER A 146 4.72 -6.58 -2.89
C SER A 146 6.24 -6.43 -2.81
N MET A 147 6.93 -7.40 -2.19
CA MET A 147 8.39 -7.48 -2.09
C MET A 147 9.04 -8.54 -3.00
N ALA A 148 8.32 -9.11 -3.97
CA ALA A 148 8.99 -9.98 -4.95
C ALA A 148 9.98 -9.15 -5.75
N PRO A 149 11.27 -9.55 -5.87
CA PRO A 149 12.21 -8.87 -6.72
C PRO A 149 11.69 -8.97 -8.15
N ASN A 150 11.12 -7.87 -8.64
CA ASN A 150 10.71 -7.71 -10.00
C ASN A 150 11.40 -6.43 -10.50
N PRO A 151 12.33 -6.55 -11.47
CA PRO A 151 13.05 -5.40 -12.01
C PRO A 151 12.13 -4.36 -12.68
N ASN A 152 10.87 -4.71 -12.95
CA ASN A 152 9.84 -3.83 -13.50
C ASN A 152 8.79 -3.36 -12.46
N LYS A 153 8.87 -3.76 -11.18
CA LYS A 153 7.92 -3.29 -10.15
C LYS A 153 8.42 -2.00 -9.51
N PHE A 154 7.85 -0.88 -9.93
CA PHE A 154 7.96 0.40 -9.23
C PHE A 154 6.98 0.46 -8.04
N VAL A 155 7.17 -0.37 -7.01
CA VAL A 155 6.34 -0.31 -5.79
C VAL A 155 7.20 0.17 -4.62
N SER A 156 7.11 1.46 -4.32
CA SER A 156 7.81 2.08 -3.17
C SER A 156 6.84 2.49 -2.07
N VAL A 157 5.82 1.65 -1.82
CA VAL A 157 5.16 1.59 -0.51
C VAL A 157 5.74 0.40 0.23
N ILE A 158 6.68 0.67 1.13
CA ILE A 158 7.32 -0.36 1.93
C ILE A 158 6.30 -0.80 2.99
N THR A 159 5.81 -2.04 2.87
CA THR A 159 4.92 -2.61 3.87
C THR A 159 5.75 -3.23 4.97
N ALA A 160 5.75 -2.63 6.16
CA ALA A 160 6.29 -3.28 7.35
C ALA A 160 5.15 -4.04 8.04
N LEU A 161 5.34 -5.34 8.29
CA LEU A 161 4.39 -6.16 9.03
C LEU A 161 4.81 -6.19 10.49
N ILE A 162 3.87 -5.87 11.38
CA ILE A 162 4.02 -6.15 12.81
C ILE A 162 3.18 -7.41 13.09
N ASN A 163 3.82 -8.43 13.65
CA ASN A 163 3.19 -9.66 14.12
C ASN A 163 2.53 -9.47 15.48
#